data_AF-A0A6N8X1W1-F1
#
_entry.id   AF-A0A6N8X1W1-F1
#
_cell.length_a   1.000
_cell.length_b   1.000
_cell.length_c   1.000
_cell.angle_alpha   90.00
_cell.angle_beta   90.00
_cell.angle_gamma   90.00
#
_symmetry.space_group_name_H-M   'P 1'
#
loop_
_entity.id
_entity.type
_entity.pdbx_description
1 polymer ?
#
loop_
_entity_poly.entity_id
_entity_poly.type
_entity_poly.pdbx_seq_one_letter_code
_entity_poly.pdbx_strand_id
1 'polypeptide(L)'
;MILASDVRAFLELGLFAVDTSDPEARESAALSLLIDRRLALDEVERYGPVQPSAARVEENLAAVRAGFADEAAFMRLLAAVGLDLDDLRQMLSDNARLEAYLADRFGASVRLAGPRPAPVADWLAGLARRADIARFDQ
;
A
#
# COMPACT_ATOMS: atom_id res chain seq x y z
N MET A 1 3.10 -9.00 -9.65
CA MET A 1 1.74 -9.04 -10.22
C MET A 1 0.82 -8.30 -9.27
N ILE A 2 -0.19 -7.61 -9.79
CA ILE A 2 -1.26 -6.96 -9.01
C ILE A 2 -2.57 -7.54 -9.54
N LEU A 3 -3.41 -8.04 -8.64
CA LEU A 3 -4.70 -8.66 -8.92
C LEU A 3 -5.85 -7.74 -8.48
N ALA A 4 -7.06 -7.98 -9.01
CA ALA A 4 -8.27 -7.28 -8.56
C ALA A 4 -8.54 -7.50 -7.05
N SER A 5 -8.17 -8.66 -6.50
CA SER A 5 -8.24 -8.94 -5.07
C SER A 5 -7.33 -8.02 -4.24
N ASP A 6 -6.17 -7.62 -4.77
CA ASP A 6 -5.25 -6.71 -4.08
C ASP A 6 -5.85 -5.30 -4.00
N VAL A 7 -6.46 -4.83 -5.10
CA VAL A 7 -7.17 -3.54 -5.15
C VAL A 7 -8.28 -3.52 -4.10
N ARG A 8 -9.09 -4.57 -4.06
CA ARG A 8 -10.17 -4.71 -3.09
C ARG A 8 -9.63 -4.75 -1.66
N ALA A 9 -8.59 -5.54 -1.38
CA ALA A 9 -7.99 -5.65 -0.06
C ALA A 9 -7.54 -4.28 0.47
N PHE A 10 -6.80 -3.51 -0.32
CA PHE A 10 -6.28 -2.21 0.12
C PHE A 10 -7.39 -1.17 0.33
N LEU A 11 -8.46 -1.21 -0.47
CA LEU A 11 -9.61 -0.32 -0.30
C LEU A 11 -10.42 -0.67 0.94
N GLU A 12 -10.74 -1.95 1.16
CA GLU A 12 -11.62 -2.40 2.24
C GLU A 12 -10.92 -2.39 3.60
N LEU A 13 -9.60 -2.64 3.63
CA LEU A 13 -8.78 -2.50 4.84
C LEU A 13 -8.42 -1.04 5.17
N GLY A 14 -8.84 -0.08 4.33
CA GLY A 14 -8.54 1.34 4.53
C GLY A 14 -7.04 1.67 4.43
N LEU A 15 -6.26 0.85 3.71
CA LEU A 15 -4.82 1.06 3.55
C LEU A 15 -4.50 2.21 2.59
N PHE A 16 -5.48 2.65 1.79
CA PHE A 16 -5.39 3.81 0.91
C PHE A 16 -6.49 4.83 1.19
N ALA A 17 -6.10 6.11 1.18
CA ALA A 17 -6.98 7.25 1.17
C ALA A 17 -7.30 7.64 -0.29
N VAL A 18 -8.49 7.23 -0.75
CA VAL A 18 -9.02 7.55 -2.08
C VAL A 18 -10.25 8.44 -1.91
N ASP A 19 -10.14 9.71 -2.30
CA ASP A 19 -11.17 10.73 -2.11
C ASP A 19 -12.10 10.82 -3.33
N THR A 20 -12.86 9.76 -3.58
CA THR A 20 -13.95 9.74 -4.58
C THR A 20 -15.00 8.70 -4.20
N SER A 21 -16.27 9.04 -4.44
CA SER A 21 -17.41 8.13 -4.27
C SER A 21 -17.76 7.34 -5.53
N ASP A 22 -17.17 7.69 -6.68
CA ASP A 22 -17.34 6.96 -7.94
C ASP A 22 -16.57 5.62 -7.85
N PRO A 23 -17.24 4.46 -7.99
CA PRO A 23 -16.61 3.15 -7.87
C PRO A 23 -15.47 2.91 -8.88
N GLU A 24 -15.67 3.25 -10.16
CA GLU A 24 -14.69 3.01 -11.21
C GLU A 24 -13.46 3.90 -11.01
N ALA A 25 -13.69 5.17 -10.67
CA ALA A 25 -12.61 6.10 -10.36
C ALA A 25 -11.86 5.67 -9.09
N ARG A 26 -12.56 5.12 -8.09
CA ARG A 26 -11.97 4.64 -6.84
C ARG A 26 -11.07 3.43 -7.07
N GLU A 27 -11.52 2.45 -7.85
CA GLU A 27 -10.73 1.28 -8.21
C GLU A 27 -9.51 1.66 -9.05
N SER A 28 -9.69 2.52 -10.05
CA SER A 28 -8.58 3.01 -10.89
C SER A 28 -7.52 3.77 -10.09
N ALA A 29 -7.94 4.61 -9.13
CA ALA A 29 -7.03 5.30 -8.23
C ALA A 29 -6.28 4.33 -7.30
N ALA A 30 -6.96 3.32 -6.75
CA ALA A 30 -6.34 2.29 -5.92
C ALA A 30 -5.36 1.41 -6.70
N LEU A 31 -5.68 1.02 -7.94
CA LEU A 31 -4.75 0.31 -8.82
C LEU A 31 -3.49 1.14 -9.09
N SER A 32 -3.66 2.44 -9.36
CA SER A 32 -2.53 3.36 -9.56
C SER A 32 -1.64 3.43 -8.31
N LEU A 33 -2.23 3.50 -7.12
CA LEU A 33 -1.51 3.47 -5.85
C LEU A 33 -0.77 2.13 -5.61
N LEU A 34 -1.35 0.99 -6.02
CA LEU A 34 -0.67 -0.31 -5.94
C LEU A 34 0.52 -0.39 -6.88
N ILE A 35 0.39 0.14 -8.10
CA ILE A 35 1.51 0.21 -9.06
C ILE A 35 2.64 1.07 -8.48
N ASP A 36 2.31 2.27 -7.97
CA ASP A 36 3.27 3.16 -7.31
C ASP A 36 3.97 2.46 -6.14
N ARG A 37 3.18 1.80 -5.26
CA ARG A 37 3.68 1.03 -4.12
C ARG A 37 4.64 -0.06 -4.58
N ARG A 38 4.30 -0.80 -5.64
CA ARG A 38 5.14 -1.89 -6.15
C ARG A 38 6.46 -1.37 -6.72
N LEU A 39 6.41 -0.32 -7.54
CA LEU A 39 7.61 0.31 -8.10
C LEU A 39 8.55 0.82 -7.00
N ALA A 40 7.97 1.44 -5.97
CA ALA A 40 8.73 1.93 -4.83
C ALA A 40 9.36 0.79 -4.00
N LEU A 41 8.66 -0.33 -3.80
CA LEU A 41 9.22 -1.50 -3.10
C LEU A 41 10.40 -2.09 -3.87
N ASP A 42 10.25 -2.25 -5.19
CA ASP A 42 11.33 -2.77 -6.04
C ASP A 42 12.56 -1.83 -6.02
N GLU A 43 12.39 -0.52 -5.77
CA GLU A 43 13.50 0.41 -5.55
C GLU A 43 14.10 0.26 -4.15
N VAL A 44 13.27 0.18 -3.09
CA VAL A 44 13.72 -0.01 -1.70
C VAL A 44 14.58 -1.27 -1.55
N GLU A 45 14.18 -2.37 -2.18
CA GLU A 45 14.93 -3.64 -2.16
C GLU A 45 16.36 -3.47 -2.71
N ARG A 46 16.60 -2.54 -3.64
CA ARG A 46 17.93 -2.33 -4.24
C ARG A 46 18.89 -1.55 -3.34
N TYR A 47 18.40 -0.69 -2.45
CA TYR A 47 19.24 0.22 -1.65
C TYR A 47 19.52 -0.28 -0.23
N GLY A 48 19.06 -1.47 0.13
CA GLY A 48 19.26 -2.07 1.45
C GLY A 48 18.14 -1.67 2.42
N PRO A 49 17.13 -2.54 2.63
CA PRO A 49 15.93 -2.17 3.37
C PRO A 49 16.20 -1.99 4.87
N VAL A 50 15.76 -0.87 5.43
CA VAL A 50 15.58 -0.75 6.88
C VAL A 50 14.40 -1.63 7.29
N GLN A 51 14.65 -2.63 8.13
CA GLN A 51 13.57 -3.46 8.63
C GLN A 51 12.81 -2.73 9.74
N PRO A 52 11.48 -2.56 9.64
CA PRO A 52 10.69 -1.96 10.71
C PRO A 52 10.70 -2.87 11.93
N SER A 53 10.55 -2.28 13.11
CA SER A 53 10.41 -3.06 14.34
C SER A 53 9.07 -3.83 14.33
N ALA A 54 9.04 -4.99 14.98
CA ALA A 54 7.80 -5.75 15.16
C ALA A 54 6.73 -4.90 15.88
N ALA A 55 7.13 -4.10 16.87
CA ALA A 55 6.24 -3.17 17.57
C ALA A 55 5.54 -2.19 16.61
N ARG A 56 6.28 -1.62 15.64
CA ARG A 56 5.70 -0.71 14.63
C ARG A 56 4.67 -1.41 13.75
N VAL A 57 4.91 -2.67 13.38
CA VAL A 57 3.96 -3.46 12.59
C VAL A 57 2.69 -3.75 13.40
N GLU A 58 2.82 -4.11 14.67
CA GLU A 58 1.67 -4.36 15.55
C GLU A 58 0.88 -3.08 15.86
N GLU A 59 1.52 -1.93 16.00
CA GLU A 59 0.84 -0.61 16.10
C GLU A 59 -0.01 -0.34 14.86
N ASN A 60 0.56 -0.54 13.67
CA ASN A 60 -0.17 -0.36 12.42
C ASN A 60 -1.33 -1.37 12.29
N LEU A 61 -1.13 -2.61 12.72
CA LEU A 61 -2.17 -3.65 12.73
C LEU A 61 -3.31 -3.26 13.66
N ALA A 62 -3.01 -2.77 14.86
CA ALA A 62 -4.00 -2.26 15.79
C ALA A 62 -4.79 -1.08 15.21
N ALA A 63 -4.13 -0.17 14.49
CA ALA A 63 -4.79 0.95 13.82
C ALA A 63 -5.76 0.49 12.72
N VAL A 64 -5.38 -0.49 11.90
CA VAL A 64 -6.28 -1.10 10.90
C VAL A 64 -7.47 -1.77 11.59
N ARG A 65 -7.22 -2.57 12.64
CA ARG A 65 -8.27 -3.26 13.42
C ARG A 65 -9.27 -2.29 14.04
N ALA A 66 -8.81 -1.13 14.52
CA ALA A 66 -9.67 -0.09 15.09
C ALA A 66 -10.67 0.51 14.09
N GLY A 67 -10.47 0.32 12.78
CA GLY A 67 -11.43 0.71 11.75
C GLY A 67 -12.66 -0.20 11.64
N PHE A 68 -12.68 -1.34 12.33
CA PHE A 68 -13.75 -2.34 12.27
C PHE A 68 -14.63 -2.29 13.52
N ALA A 69 -15.90 -2.67 13.34
CA ALA A 69 -16.87 -2.71 14.44
C ALA A 69 -16.47 -3.74 15.53
N ASP A 70 -15.94 -4.88 15.12
CA ASP A 70 -15.44 -5.93 16.01
C ASP A 70 -14.40 -6.81 15.29
N GLU A 71 -13.74 -7.68 16.06
CA GLU A 71 -12.74 -8.61 15.56
C GLU A 71 -13.30 -9.58 14.52
N ALA A 72 -14.56 -9.99 14.66
CA ALA A 72 -15.17 -10.95 13.75
C ALA A 72 -15.40 -10.30 12.36
N ALA A 73 -15.76 -9.02 12.30
CA ALA A 73 -15.89 -8.26 11.06
C ALA A 73 -14.54 -8.10 10.36
N PHE A 74 -13.49 -7.79 11.12
CA PHE A 74 -12.13 -7.71 10.60
C PHE A 74 -11.65 -9.04 10.01
N MET A 75 -11.77 -10.14 10.75
CA MET A 75 -11.36 -11.47 10.28
C MET A 75 -12.20 -11.96 9.09
N ARG A 76 -13.51 -11.65 9.06
CA ARG A 76 -14.36 -11.95 7.88
C ARG A 76 -13.89 -11.20 6.64
N LEU A 77 -13.48 -9.93 6.78
CA LEU A 77 -12.98 -9.17 5.64
C LEU A 77 -11.68 -9.80 5.11
N LEU A 78 -10.70 -10.08 5.98
CA LEU A 78 -9.44 -10.71 5.59
C LEU A 78 -9.68 -11.97 4.77
N ALA A 79 -10.51 -12.89 5.28
CA ALA A 79 -10.87 -14.11 4.57
C ALA A 79 -11.58 -13.83 3.22
N ALA A 80 -12.46 -12.82 3.16
CA ALA A 80 -13.18 -12.47 1.93
C ALA A 80 -12.29 -11.90 0.82
N VAL A 81 -11.13 -11.34 1.18
CA VAL A 81 -10.11 -10.87 0.23
C VAL A 81 -8.94 -11.86 0.07
N GLY A 82 -9.05 -13.05 0.66
CA GLY A 82 -8.06 -14.12 0.53
C GLY A 82 -6.78 -13.91 1.33
N LEU A 83 -6.83 -13.12 2.40
CA LEU A 83 -5.70 -12.84 3.28
C LEU A 83 -5.90 -13.48 4.66
N ASP A 84 -4.80 -13.78 5.32
CA ASP A 84 -4.76 -14.00 6.77
C ASP A 84 -4.06 -12.83 7.51
N LEU A 85 -3.85 -13.01 8.81
CA LEU A 85 -3.18 -12.01 9.65
C LEU A 85 -1.70 -11.83 9.29
N ASP A 86 -1.02 -12.89 8.89
CA ASP A 86 0.41 -12.85 8.58
C ASP A 86 0.64 -12.18 7.22
N ASP A 87 -0.25 -12.42 6.25
CA ASP A 87 -0.31 -11.66 5.00
C ASP A 87 -0.46 -10.16 5.28
N LEU A 88 -1.41 -9.77 6.14
CA LEU A 88 -1.59 -8.37 6.49
C LEU A 88 -0.37 -7.80 7.20
N ARG A 89 0.24 -8.52 8.15
CA ARG A 89 1.48 -8.07 8.81
C ARG A 89 2.59 -7.83 7.80
N GLN A 90 2.73 -8.71 6.82
CA GLN A 90 3.72 -8.54 5.76
C GLN A 90 3.44 -7.28 4.93
N MET A 91 2.18 -7.02 4.56
CA MET A 91 1.78 -5.79 3.86
C MET A 91 2.07 -4.52 4.70
N LEU A 92 1.81 -4.56 6.01
CA LEU A 92 2.07 -3.46 6.93
C LEU A 92 3.57 -3.24 7.15
N SER A 93 4.35 -4.31 7.17
CA SER A 93 5.80 -4.26 7.20
C SER A 93 6.36 -3.60 5.94
N ASP A 94 5.85 -3.95 4.75
CA ASP A 94 6.22 -3.29 3.50
C ASP A 94 5.86 -1.81 3.51
N ASN A 95 4.66 -1.46 3.98
CA ASN A 95 4.25 -0.06 4.07
C ASN A 95 5.17 0.72 5.02
N ALA A 96 5.53 0.14 6.17
CA ALA A 96 6.47 0.77 7.10
C ALA A 96 7.88 0.93 6.50
N ARG A 97 8.37 -0.05 5.71
CA ARG A 97 9.63 0.04 4.95
C ARG A 97 9.60 1.21 3.96
N LEU A 98 8.52 1.31 3.18
CA LEU A 98 8.32 2.39 2.22
C LEU A 98 8.30 3.75 2.90
N GLU A 99 7.53 3.88 3.98
CA GLU A 99 7.42 5.14 4.73
C GLU A 99 8.78 5.59 5.26
N ALA A 100 9.59 4.68 5.82
CA ALA A 100 10.93 5.01 6.31
C ALA A 100 11.84 5.48 5.17
N TYR A 101 11.83 4.77 4.04
CA TYR A 101 12.63 5.15 2.87
C TYR A 101 12.21 6.51 2.29
N LEU A 102 10.92 6.77 2.19
CA LEU A 102 10.41 8.05 1.69
C LEU A 102 10.69 9.19 2.66
N ALA A 103 10.63 8.92 3.97
CA ALA A 103 10.98 9.90 4.99
C ALA A 103 12.45 10.32 4.91
N ASP A 104 13.35 9.37 4.70
CA ASP A 104 14.78 9.63 4.50
C ASP A 104 15.04 10.40 3.19
N ARG A 105 14.40 9.99 2.09
CA ARG A 105 14.64 10.54 0.76
C ARG A 105 13.95 11.89 0.49
N PHE A 106 12.74 12.08 1.02
CA PHE A 106 11.87 13.22 0.69
C PHE A 106 11.32 13.97 1.91
N GLY A 107 11.55 13.48 3.13
CA GLY A 107 11.08 14.09 4.39
C GLY A 107 9.89 13.37 5.02
N ALA A 108 9.76 13.50 6.36
CA ALA A 108 8.93 12.67 7.23
C ALA A 108 7.41 12.67 6.98
N SER A 109 6.88 13.59 6.16
CA SER A 109 5.44 13.74 5.90
C SER A 109 4.94 12.94 4.70
N VAL A 110 5.83 12.27 3.97
CA VAL A 110 5.51 11.61 2.71
C VAL A 110 4.98 10.19 2.94
N ARG A 111 3.81 9.88 2.35
CA ARG A 111 3.26 8.52 2.28
C ARG A 111 2.74 8.22 0.88
N LEU A 112 2.79 6.96 0.46
CA LEU A 112 2.21 6.50 -0.82
C LEU A 112 0.72 6.13 -0.70
N ALA A 113 0.14 6.21 0.48
CA ALA A 113 -1.24 5.81 0.73
C ALA A 113 -2.30 6.86 0.32
N GLY A 114 -1.96 7.87 -0.49
CA GLY A 114 -2.86 8.98 -0.80
C GLY A 114 -2.25 10.00 -1.76
N PRO A 115 -2.76 11.25 -1.81
CA PRO A 115 -2.18 12.32 -2.63
C PRO A 115 -0.68 12.50 -2.39
N ARG A 116 0.11 12.55 -3.46
CA ARG A 116 1.58 12.63 -3.38
C ARG A 116 2.04 14.06 -3.65
N PRO A 117 3.04 14.57 -2.91
CA PRO A 117 3.69 15.83 -3.28
C PRO A 117 4.50 15.65 -4.58
N ALA A 118 4.68 16.74 -5.33
CA ALA A 118 5.29 16.71 -6.67
C ALA A 118 6.64 15.97 -6.74
N PRO A 119 7.60 16.15 -5.81
CA PRO A 119 8.88 15.43 -5.88
C PRO A 119 8.76 13.91 -5.87
N VAL A 120 7.76 13.39 -5.14
CA VAL A 120 7.49 11.95 -5.04
C VAL A 120 6.82 11.46 -6.32
N ALA A 121 5.87 12.23 -6.85
CA ALA A 121 5.20 11.92 -8.11
C ALA A 121 6.20 11.87 -9.30
N ASP A 122 7.12 12.83 -9.38
CA ASP A 122 8.16 12.88 -10.42
C ASP A 122 9.11 11.68 -10.33
N TRP A 123 9.49 11.29 -9.11
CA TRP A 123 10.32 10.11 -8.87
C TRP A 123 9.60 8.83 -9.28
N LEU A 124 8.33 8.64 -8.89
CA LEU A 124 7.52 7.49 -9.28
C LEU A 124 7.33 7.41 -10.80
N ALA A 125 7.06 8.54 -11.46
CA ALA A 125 7.00 8.60 -12.92
C ALA A 125 8.34 8.19 -13.56
N GLY A 126 9.47 8.56 -12.93
CA GLY A 126 10.80 8.11 -13.32
C GLY A 126 11.02 6.61 -13.15
N LEU A 127 10.50 5.99 -12.09
CA LEU A 127 10.53 4.54 -11.90
C LEU A 127 9.66 3.82 -12.95
N ALA A 128 8.43 4.30 -13.15
CA ALA A 128 7.50 3.73 -14.11
C ALA A 128 8.06 3.71 -15.54
N ARG A 129 8.73 4.80 -15.97
CA ARG A 129 9.40 4.87 -17.28
C ARG A 129 10.51 3.83 -17.48
N ARG A 130 11.10 3.31 -16.40
CA ARG A 130 12.16 2.29 -16.46
C ARG A 130 11.65 0.88 -16.19
N ALA A 131 10.39 0.74 -15.78
CA ALA A 131 9.78 -0.54 -15.49
C ALA A 131 9.06 -1.10 -16.72
N ASP A 132 9.09 -2.41 -16.88
CA ASP A 132 8.28 -3.11 -17.87
C ASP A 132 6.89 -3.41 -17.26
N ILE A 133 5.94 -2.49 -17.45
CA ILE A 133 4.58 -2.61 -16.91
C ILE A 133 3.68 -3.20 -17.99
N ALA A 134 3.42 -4.51 -17.89
CA ALA A 134 2.41 -5.18 -18.70
C ALA A 134 1.03 -5.13 -18.01
N ARG A 135 -0.01 -4.80 -18.78
CA ARG A 135 -1.40 -4.96 -18.37
C ARG A 135 -1.98 -6.17 -19.10
N PHE A 136 -2.63 -7.05 -18.35
CA PHE A 136 -3.34 -8.19 -18.89
C PHE A 136 -4.81 -7.92 -18.70
N ASP A 137 -5.52 -7.70 -19.80
CA ASP A 137 -6.98 -7.57 -19.78
C ASP A 137 -7.56 -8.96 -19.44
N GLN A 138 -8.56 -8.99 -18.55
CA GLN A 138 -9.33 -10.20 -18.24
C GLN A 138 -10.56 -10.30 -19.14
#